data_AF-A0A956G882-F1
#
_entry.id   AF-A0A956G882-F1
#
_cell.length_a   1.000
_cell.length_b   1.000
_cell.length_c   1.000
_cell.angle_alpha   90.00
_cell.angle_beta   90.00
_cell.angle_gamma   90.00
#
_symmetry.space_group_name_H-M   'P 1'
#
loop_
_entity.id
_entity.type
_entity.pdbx_description
1 polymer ?
#
loop_
_entity_poly.entity_id
_entity_poly.type
_entity_poly.pdbx_seq_one_letter_code
_entity_poly.pdbx_strand_id
1 'polypeptide(L)'
;MNKISVFATIVGLAVAACAAQTTGPAVTPPPPDPIQKAQRKNANNNNKPTPIGPTAAQATAFIEKAEQELLGLWIAAERSSWVKSTYISYDTALLAAKAHEALMAR
;
A
#
# COMPACT_ATOMS: atom_id res chain seq x y z
N MET A 1 50.55 6.14 7.36
CA MET A 1 50.13 6.35 8.77
C MET A 1 48.80 7.09 8.78
N ASN A 2 47.67 6.37 8.85
CA ASN A 2 46.35 6.79 9.38
C ASN A 2 45.32 5.72 8.99
N LYS A 3 45.12 4.70 9.84
CA LYS A 3 44.16 4.63 10.95
C LYS A 3 42.75 4.21 10.49
N ILE A 4 42.57 2.90 10.62
CA ILE A 4 41.34 2.12 10.78
C ILE A 4 40.39 2.80 11.77
N SER A 5 39.10 2.85 11.44
CA SER A 5 37.98 3.00 12.39
C SER A 5 36.70 2.53 11.68
N VAL A 6 36.40 1.23 11.66
CA VAL A 6 35.59 0.48 12.64
C VAL A 6 34.22 1.13 12.89
N PHE A 7 33.23 0.49 12.27
CA PHE A 7 31.82 0.44 12.63
C PHE A 7 31.62 0.31 14.13
N ALA A 8 30.85 1.22 14.73
CA ALA A 8 30.13 0.91 15.96
C ALA A 8 28.99 1.92 16.18
N THR A 9 27.81 1.38 16.51
CA THR A 9 26.79 2.00 17.38
C THR A 9 25.90 3.09 16.71
N ILE A 10 24.58 3.19 16.89
CA ILE A 10 23.63 2.73 17.91
C ILE A 10 22.25 2.53 17.24
N VAL A 11 21.64 1.37 17.48
CA VAL A 11 20.20 1.15 17.33
C VAL A 11 19.47 2.04 18.34
N GLY A 12 18.81 3.09 17.87
CA GLY A 12 17.99 3.98 18.68
C GLY A 12 16.51 3.60 18.61
N LEU A 13 16.12 2.54 19.32
CA LEU A 13 14.71 2.24 19.60
C LEU A 13 14.37 2.86 20.96
N ALA A 14 13.75 4.03 20.95
CA ALA A 14 13.16 4.65 22.14
C ALA A 14 11.92 5.45 21.72
N VAL A 15 10.75 4.81 21.73
CA VAL A 15 9.49 5.54 21.89
C VAL A 15 9.02 5.27 23.31
N ALA A 16 9.37 6.21 24.18
CA ALA A 16 8.94 6.28 25.55
C ALA A 16 7.43 6.51 25.63
N ALA A 17 6.79 5.77 26.52
CA ALA A 17 5.44 6.04 26.99
C ALA A 17 5.36 7.46 27.58
N CYS A 18 4.46 8.28 27.04
CA CYS A 18 4.00 9.49 27.71
C CYS A 18 2.53 9.30 28.06
N ALA A 19 2.29 8.82 29.27
CA ALA A 19 1.01 9.00 29.95
C ALA A 19 1.02 10.40 30.58
N ALA A 20 0.25 11.32 29.99
CA ALA A 20 -0.16 12.55 30.65
C ALA A 20 -1.57 12.89 30.18
N GLN A 21 -2.54 12.51 31.01
CA GLN A 21 -3.92 12.93 30.92
C GLN A 21 -3.97 14.44 31.11
N THR A 22 -4.40 15.17 30.08
CA THR A 22 -4.79 16.57 30.23
C THR A 22 -6.29 16.59 30.53
N THR A 23 -6.66 16.70 31.81
CA THR A 23 -8.01 17.10 32.18
C THR A 23 -8.19 18.58 31.85
N GLY A 24 -8.77 18.88 30.69
CA GLY A 24 -9.24 20.23 30.38
C GLY A 24 -10.45 20.59 31.25
N PRO A 25 -10.66 21.87 31.61
CA PRO A 25 -11.81 22.28 32.39
C PRO A 25 -13.11 22.02 31.61
N ALA A 26 -14.13 21.56 32.33
CA ALA A 26 -15.46 21.28 31.82
C ALA A 26 -16.10 22.55 31.23
N VAL A 27 -16.03 22.69 29.90
CA VAL A 27 -16.87 23.64 29.15
C VAL A 27 -18.26 23.02 29.06
N THR A 28 -19.23 23.58 29.79
CA THR A 28 -20.64 23.30 29.55
C THR A 28 -21.01 23.90 28.19
N PRO A 29 -21.56 23.12 27.24
CA PRO A 29 -22.05 23.68 26.00
C PRO A 29 -23.27 24.59 26.29
N PRO A 30 -23.37 25.76 25.65
CA PRO A 30 -24.56 26.59 25.73
C PRO A 30 -25.77 25.83 25.16
N PRO A 31 -27.00 26.13 25.65
CA PRO A 31 -28.22 25.49 25.15
C PRO A 31 -28.35 25.71 23.63
N PRO A 32 -28.82 24.69 22.89
CA PRO A 32 -28.94 24.79 21.44
C PRO A 32 -29.98 25.85 21.06
N ASP A 33 -29.57 26.81 20.24
CA ASP A 33 -30.48 27.79 19.64
C ASP A 33 -31.60 27.05 18.86
N PRO A 34 -32.89 27.39 19.06
CA PRO A 34 -34.02 26.67 18.45
C PRO A 34 -34.12 26.82 16.92
N ILE A 35 -33.28 27.65 16.30
CA ILE A 35 -33.36 28.01 14.87
C ILE A 35 -32.68 26.98 13.94
N GLN A 36 -31.97 25.96 14.45
CA GLN A 36 -31.29 24.98 13.59
C GLN A 36 -32.21 23.89 13.00
N LYS A 37 -33.47 23.78 13.45
CA LYS A 37 -34.38 22.73 12.96
C LYS A 37 -35.07 23.09 11.65
N ALA A 38 -35.20 24.39 11.33
CA ALA A 38 -35.93 24.84 10.14
C ALA A 38 -35.14 24.69 8.82
N GLN A 39 -33.81 24.59 8.87
CA GLN A 39 -32.97 24.60 7.66
C GLN A 39 -32.45 23.24 7.20
N ARG A 40 -32.75 22.14 7.90
CA ARG A 40 -32.27 20.79 7.50
C ARG A 40 -33.11 20.10 6.43
N LYS A 41 -34.24 20.69 6.00
CA LYS A 41 -35.22 20.02 5.12
C LYS A 41 -35.12 20.39 3.64
N ASN A 42 -34.22 21.29 3.22
CA ASN A 42 -34.19 21.76 1.83
C ASN A 42 -32.77 21.79 1.20
N ALA A 43 -31.91 20.85 1.57
CA ALA A 43 -30.67 20.61 0.85
C ALA A 43 -30.84 19.36 -0.01
N ASN A 44 -31.35 19.56 -1.23
CA ASN A 44 -30.97 18.81 -2.44
C ASN A 44 -30.66 17.32 -2.23
N ASN A 45 -31.70 16.51 -2.30
CA ASN A 45 -31.62 15.05 -2.29
C ASN A 45 -32.00 14.49 -3.66
N ASN A 46 -31.45 14.99 -4.76
CA ASN A 46 -31.63 14.37 -6.08
C ASN A 46 -30.43 14.49 -7.03
N ASN A 47 -29.37 15.20 -6.67
CA ASN A 47 -28.17 15.23 -7.51
C ASN A 47 -27.08 14.38 -6.86
N LYS A 48 -27.19 13.04 -6.95
CA LYS A 48 -26.02 12.18 -6.70
C LYS A 48 -25.07 12.44 -7.88
N PRO A 49 -23.90 13.07 -7.66
CA PRO A 49 -22.97 13.31 -8.74
C PRO A 49 -22.58 11.95 -9.31
N THR A 50 -22.82 11.74 -10.61
CA THR A 50 -22.28 10.58 -11.31
C THR A 50 -20.76 10.66 -11.20
N PRO A 51 -20.06 9.61 -10.72
CA PRO A 51 -18.61 9.68 -10.61
C PRO A 51 -17.99 9.91 -11.99
N ILE A 52 -17.38 11.09 -12.20
CA ILE A 52 -16.61 11.42 -13.39
C ILE A 52 -15.15 11.05 -13.07
N GLY A 53 -14.81 9.78 -13.22
CA GLY A 53 -13.46 9.27 -12.97
C GLY A 53 -13.44 7.80 -12.54
N PRO A 54 -12.24 7.21 -12.43
CA PRO A 54 -12.09 5.85 -11.92
C PRO A 54 -12.75 5.71 -10.54
N THR A 55 -13.57 4.68 -10.39
CA THR A 55 -14.25 4.39 -9.12
C THR A 55 -13.37 3.51 -8.23
N ALA A 56 -13.63 3.51 -6.92
CA ALA A 56 -12.92 2.61 -5.99
C ALA A 56 -13.06 1.13 -6.39
N ALA A 57 -14.25 0.72 -6.84
CA ALA A 57 -14.47 -0.65 -7.32
C ALA A 57 -13.62 -1.01 -8.55
N GLN A 58 -13.41 -0.06 -9.46
CA GLN A 58 -12.53 -0.26 -10.62
C GLN A 58 -11.05 -0.36 -10.20
N ALA A 59 -10.63 0.42 -9.21
CA ALA A 59 -9.27 0.32 -8.66
C ALA A 59 -9.02 -1.04 -8.01
N THR A 60 -9.97 -1.56 -7.22
CA THR A 60 -9.88 -2.90 -6.64
C THR A 60 -9.79 -3.98 -7.72
N ALA A 61 -10.65 -3.94 -8.72
CA ALA A 61 -10.63 -4.91 -9.82
C ALA A 61 -9.31 -4.87 -10.63
N PHE A 62 -8.71 -3.69 -10.78
CA PHE A 62 -7.40 -3.55 -11.43
C PHE A 62 -6.29 -4.22 -10.62
N ILE A 63 -6.25 -3.99 -9.31
CA ILE A 63 -5.23 -4.58 -8.42
C ILE A 63 -5.34 -6.10 -8.42
N GLU A 64 -6.55 -6.64 -8.23
CA GLU A 64 -6.77 -8.08 -8.23
C GLU A 64 -6.31 -8.74 -9.53
N LYS A 65 -6.61 -8.11 -10.68
CA LYS A 65 -6.15 -8.59 -11.98
C LYS A 65 -4.62 -8.52 -12.10
N ALA A 66 -4.01 -7.40 -11.70
CA ALA A 66 -2.56 -7.22 -11.76
C ALA A 66 -1.82 -8.26 -10.89
N GLU A 67 -2.33 -8.52 -9.67
CA GLU A 67 -1.77 -9.52 -8.77
C GLU A 67 -1.86 -10.93 -9.33
N GLN A 68 -2.99 -11.30 -9.95
CA GLN A 68 -3.16 -12.60 -10.59
C GLN A 68 -2.18 -12.80 -11.75
N GLU A 69 -2.05 -11.80 -12.62
CA GLU A 69 -1.12 -11.85 -13.75
C GLU A 69 0.34 -11.91 -13.28
N LEU A 70 0.72 -11.05 -12.33
CA LEU A 70 2.07 -10.98 -11.79
C LEU A 70 2.45 -12.28 -11.06
N LEU A 71 1.52 -12.87 -10.31
CA LEU A 71 1.73 -14.15 -9.64
C LEU A 71 2.02 -15.27 -10.66
N GLY A 72 1.27 -15.31 -11.76
CA GLY A 72 1.49 -16.28 -12.83
C GLY A 72 2.88 -16.17 -13.45
N LEU A 73 3.30 -14.94 -13.78
CA LEU A 73 4.63 -14.65 -14.34
C LEU A 73 5.74 -15.00 -13.34
N TRP A 74 5.57 -14.66 -12.07
CA TRP A 74 6.53 -14.95 -11.01
C TRP A 74 6.74 -16.46 -10.85
N ILE A 75 5.66 -17.23 -10.78
CA ILE A 75 5.73 -18.70 -10.70
C ILE A 75 6.47 -19.28 -11.91
N ALA A 76 6.19 -18.78 -13.12
CA ALA A 76 6.87 -19.26 -14.33
C ALA A 76 8.37 -18.95 -14.31
N ALA A 77 8.76 -17.76 -13.88
CA ALA A 77 10.17 -17.35 -13.72
C ALA A 77 10.89 -18.23 -12.69
N GLU A 78 10.32 -18.41 -11.51
CA GLU A 78 10.92 -19.22 -10.44
C GLU A 78 11.07 -20.70 -10.83
N ARG A 79 10.05 -21.28 -11.49
CA ARG A 79 10.14 -22.65 -11.99
C ARG A 79 11.24 -22.80 -13.04
N SER A 80 11.35 -21.83 -13.95
CA SER A 80 12.41 -21.81 -14.97
C SER A 80 13.80 -21.66 -14.35
N SER A 81 13.92 -20.81 -13.32
CA SER A 81 15.14 -20.60 -12.54
C SER A 81 15.58 -21.87 -11.80
N TRP A 82 14.63 -22.59 -11.20
CA TRP A 82 14.89 -23.87 -10.56
C TRP A 82 15.41 -24.90 -11.57
N VAL A 83 14.74 -25.06 -12.73
CA VAL A 83 15.19 -25.98 -13.79
C VAL A 83 16.59 -25.64 -14.27
N LYS A 84 16.89 -24.36 -14.53
CA LYS A 84 18.24 -23.91 -14.88
C LYS A 84 19.27 -24.28 -13.81
N SER A 85 18.90 -24.21 -12.54
CA SER A 85 19.80 -24.48 -11.42
C SER A 85 20.06 -25.97 -11.22
N THR A 86 19.11 -26.84 -11.57
CA THR A 86 19.28 -28.31 -11.55
C THR A 86 19.91 -28.84 -12.84
N TYR A 87 19.63 -28.21 -13.97
CA TYR A 87 20.12 -28.59 -15.30
C TYR A 87 20.73 -27.37 -16.00
N ILE A 88 22.03 -27.17 -15.81
CA ILE A 88 22.74 -25.99 -16.32
C ILE A 88 23.14 -26.25 -17.78
N SER A 89 22.30 -25.78 -18.71
CA SER A 89 22.57 -25.81 -20.15
C SER A 89 22.27 -24.44 -20.77
N TYR A 90 22.70 -24.24 -22.01
CA TYR A 90 22.39 -23.01 -22.75
C TYR A 90 20.88 -22.81 -22.89
N ASP A 91 20.13 -23.87 -23.20
CA ASP A 91 18.69 -23.79 -23.42
C ASP A 91 17.92 -23.48 -22.14
N THR A 92 18.33 -24.04 -20.99
CA THR A 92 17.67 -23.75 -19.71
C THR A 92 18.03 -22.34 -19.22
N ALA A 93 19.24 -21.85 -19.50
CA ALA A 93 19.61 -20.46 -19.25
C ALA A 93 18.77 -19.49 -20.10
N LEU A 94 18.58 -19.78 -21.39
CA LEU A 94 17.75 -18.99 -22.29
C LEU A 94 16.28 -19.00 -21.86
N LEU A 95 15.75 -20.15 -21.46
CA LEU A 95 14.37 -20.29 -20.99
C LEU A 95 14.12 -19.46 -19.71
N ALA A 96 15.04 -19.54 -18.74
CA ALA A 96 14.95 -18.72 -17.53
C ALA A 96 15.07 -17.21 -17.83
N ALA A 97 15.96 -16.82 -18.74
CA ALA A 97 16.10 -15.42 -19.15
C ALA A 97 14.81 -14.87 -19.77
N LYS A 98 14.18 -15.62 -20.67
CA LYS A 98 12.90 -15.25 -21.29
C LYS A 98 11.76 -15.14 -20.26
N ALA A 99 11.70 -16.05 -19.29
CA ALA A 99 10.68 -15.99 -18.25
C ALA A 99 10.87 -14.75 -17.34
N HIS A 100 12.12 -14.39 -17.02
CA HIS A 100 12.41 -13.15 -16.30
C HIS A 100 12.13 -11.90 -17.12
N GLU A 101 12.43 -11.88 -18.42
CA GLU A 101 12.07 -10.78 -19.32
C GLU A 101 10.57 -10.54 -19.33
N ALA A 102 9.77 -11.61 -19.47
CA ALA A 102 8.31 -11.52 -19.44
C ALA A 102 7.77 -10.96 -18.11
N LEU A 103 8.39 -11.33 -16.98
CA LEU A 103 8.06 -10.78 -15.67
C LEU A 103 8.38 -9.28 -15.56
N MET A 104 9.52 -8.83 -16.09
CA MET A 104 9.94 -7.43 -16.02
C MET A 104 9.19 -6.50 -17.00
N ALA A 105 8.62 -7.06 -18.07
CA ALA A 105 7.91 -6.31 -19.10
C ALA A 105 6.47 -5.92 -18.69
N ARG A 106 5.97 -6.43 -17.55
CA ARG A 106 4.61 -6.19 -17.08
C ARG A 106 4.49 -4.93 -16.23
#